data_AF-A0A1H8DYR5-F1
#
_entry.id   AF-A0A1H8DYR5-F1
#
_cell.length_a   1.000
_cell.length_b   1.000
_cell.length_c   1.000
_cell.angle_alpha   90.00
_cell.angle_beta   90.00
_cell.angle_gamma   90.00
#
_symmetry.space_group_name_H-M   'P 1'
#
loop_
_entity.id
_entity.type
_entity.pdbx_description
1 polymer ?
#
loop_
_entity_poly.entity_id
_entity_poly.type
_entity_poly.pdbx_seq_one_letter_code
_entity_poly.pdbx_strand_id
1 'polypeptide(L)' 'MSGSFADAVRERARSAYAALENARREGDTQAALVAEDEWEDALRLARAHGVHLDEPGGAAP' A
#
# COMPACT_ATOMS: atom_id res chain seq x y z
N MET A 1 -13.20 11.07 -13.02
CA MET A 1 -12.93 11.69 -11.71
C MET A 1 -11.42 11.71 -11.52
N SER A 2 -10.76 12.83 -11.75
CA SER A 2 -9.32 12.98 -11.49
C SER A 2 -9.12 13.23 -10.00
N GLY A 3 -8.97 12.16 -9.21
CA GLY A 3 -8.51 12.27 -7.83
C GLY A 3 -7.12 12.91 -7.79
N SER A 4 -6.79 13.60 -6.69
CA SER A 4 -5.47 14.20 -6.56
C SER A 4 -4.37 13.13 -6.62
N PHE A 5 -3.14 13.51 -6.97
CA PHE A 5 -2.00 12.59 -6.92
C PHE A 5 -1.92 11.89 -5.55
N ALA A 6 -2.14 12.62 -4.45
CA ALA A 6 -2.13 12.06 -3.11
C ALA A 6 -3.20 10.97 -2.91
N ASP A 7 -4.40 11.14 -3.48
CA ASP A 7 -5.46 10.13 -3.39
C ASP A 7 -5.11 8.87 -4.19
N ALA A 8 -4.49 9.04 -5.37
CA ALA A 8 -4.02 7.92 -6.17
C ALA A 8 -2.91 7.13 -5.45
N VAL A 9 -1.96 7.82 -4.79
CA VAL A 9 -0.91 7.17 -4.00
C VAL A 9 -1.50 6.43 -2.81
N ARG A 10 -2.45 7.03 -2.08
CA ARG A 10 -3.14 6.35 -0.97
C ARG A 10 -3.90 5.11 -1.41
N GLU A 11 -4.61 5.19 -2.53
CA GLU A 11 -5.33 4.05 -3.08
C GLU A 11 -4.38 2.91 -3.47
N ARG A 12 -3.28 3.23 -4.16
CA ARG A 12 -2.26 2.25 -4.52
C ARG A 12 -1.69 1.56 -3.29
N ALA A 13 -1.35 2.35 -2.27
CA ALA A 13 -0.80 1.85 -1.02
C ALA A 13 -1.81 0.90 -0.32
N ARG A 14 -3.08 1.30 -0.21
CA ARG A 14 -4.13 0.46 0.40
C ARG A 14 -4.34 -0.85 -0.35
N SER A 15 -4.37 -0.79 -1.69
CA SER A 15 -4.55 -1.96 -2.55
C SER A 15 -3.37 -2.94 -2.43
N ALA A 16 -2.14 -2.44 -2.49
CA ALA A 16 -0.94 -3.26 -2.36
C ALA A 16 -0.87 -3.95 -0.98
N TYR A 17 -1.17 -3.21 0.08
CA TYR A 17 -1.22 -3.79 1.43
C TYR A 17 -2.31 -4.87 1.56
N ALA A 18 -3.51 -4.63 1.03
CA ALA A 18 -4.59 -5.63 1.05
C ALA A 18 -4.22 -6.90 0.26
N ALA A 19 -3.56 -6.76 -0.88
CA ALA A 19 -3.07 -7.87 -1.68
C ALA A 19 -1.97 -8.66 -0.94
N LEU A 20 -1.05 -7.97 -0.27
CA LEU A 20 0.02 -8.59 0.53
C LEU A 20 -0.57 -9.43 1.67
N GLU A 21 -1.51 -8.88 2.42
CA GLU A 21 -2.19 -9.60 3.49
C GLU A 21 -3.00 -10.79 2.97
N ASN A 22 -3.59 -10.67 1.77
CA ASN A 22 -4.28 -11.79 1.15
C ASN A 22 -3.32 -12.91 0.74
N ALA A 23 -2.23 -12.57 0.04
CA ALA A 23 -1.23 -13.53 -0.38
C ALA A 23 -0.57 -14.25 0.82
N ARG A 24 -0.32 -13.52 1.92
CA ARG A 24 0.15 -14.10 3.19
C ARG A 24 -0.86 -15.08 3.78
N ARG A 25 -2.15 -14.76 3.80
CA ARG A 25 -3.21 -15.67 4.30
C ARG A 25 -3.34 -16.93 3.44
N GLU A 26 -3.18 -16.79 2.12
CA GLU A 26 -3.29 -17.91 1.17
C GLU A 26 -2.01 -18.74 1.08
N GLY A 27 -0.89 -18.27 1.66
CA GLY A 27 0.41 -18.92 1.56
C GLY A 27 1.04 -18.79 0.17
N ASP A 28 0.53 -17.89 -0.68
CA ASP A 28 1.09 -17.61 -1.99
C ASP A 28 2.33 -16.72 -1.85
N THR A 29 3.49 -17.37 -1.78
CA THR A 29 4.77 -16.68 -1.58
C THR A 29 5.12 -15.77 -2.75
N GLN A 30 4.76 -16.14 -3.98
CA GLN A 30 5.09 -15.34 -5.16
C GLN A 30 4.22 -14.10 -5.20
N ALA A 31 2.91 -14.23 -4.97
CA ALA A 31 2.01 -13.08 -4.88
C ALA A 31 2.38 -12.16 -3.72
N ALA A 32 2.85 -12.70 -2.60
CA ALA A 32 3.29 -11.90 -1.45
C ALA A 32 4.51 -11.03 -1.81
N LEU A 33 5.52 -11.59 -2.48
CA LEU A 33 6.70 -10.83 -2.91
C LEU A 33 6.34 -9.69 -3.87
N VAL A 34 5.44 -9.94 -4.83
CA VAL A 34 4.97 -8.91 -5.76
C VAL A 34 4.21 -7.81 -5.03
N ALA A 35 3.30 -8.18 -4.13
CA ALA A 35 2.52 -7.20 -3.38
C ALA A 35 3.36 -6.40 -2.38
N GLU A 36 4.43 -7.00 -1.84
CA GLU A 36 5.40 -6.34 -0.96
C GLU A 36 6.21 -5.27 -1.72
N ASP A 37 6.73 -5.58 -2.90
CA ASP A 37 7.43 -4.60 -3.76
C ASP A 37 6.52 -3.42 -4.14
N GLU A 38 5.27 -3.71 -4.52
CA GLU A 38 4.26 -2.68 -4.84
C GLU A 38 3.91 -1.80 -3.63
N TRP A 39 3.88 -2.39 -2.43
CA TRP A 39 3.67 -1.64 -1.19
C TRP A 39 4.87 -0.74 -0.87
N GLU A 40 6.09 -1.25 -0.99
CA GLU A 40 7.32 -0.48 -0.79
C GLU A 40 7.45 0.69 -1.77
N ASP A 41 7.10 0.47 -3.04
CA ASP A 41 7.10 1.51 -4.05
C ASP A 41 6.06 2.60 -3.76
N ALA A 42 4.87 2.22 -3.30
CA ALA A 42 3.86 3.19 -2.86
C ALA A 42 4.35 4.01 -1.65
N LEU A 43 5.01 3.37 -0.67
CA LEU A 43 5.63 4.07 0.46
C LEU A 43 6.73 5.04 0.01
N ARG A 44 7.58 4.61 -0.92
CA ARG A 44 8.67 5.43 -1.48
C ARG A 44 8.11 6.67 -2.18
N LEU A 45 7.09 6.48 -3.01
CA LEU A 45 6.41 7.56 -3.73
C LEU A 45 5.73 8.53 -2.77
N ALA A 46 5.04 8.02 -1.74
CA ALA A 46 4.41 8.86 -0.74
C ALA A 46 5.43 9.74 0.00
N ARG A 47 6.55 9.17 0.44
CA ARG A 47 7.63 9.91 1.11
C ARG A 47 8.24 10.96 0.19
N ALA A 48 8.51 10.63 -1.07
CA ALA A 48 9.10 11.55 -2.04
C ALA A 48 8.22 12.79 -2.30
N HIS A 49 6.90 12.65 -2.17
CA HIS A 49 5.93 13.71 -2.45
C HIS A 49 5.25 14.28 -1.20
N GLY A 50 5.69 13.90 0.02
CA GLY A 50 5.11 14.38 1.27
C GLY A 50 3.65 13.94 1.49
N VAL A 51 3.24 12.81 0.90
CA VAL A 51 1.91 12.24 1.11
C VAL A 51 1.93 11.41 2.38
N HIS A 52 1.05 11.75 3.33
CA HIS A 52 0.81 10.90 4.49
C HIS A 52 -0.07 9.71 4.10
N LEU A 53 0.46 8.52 4.33
CA LEU A 53 -0.26 7.25 4.25
C LEU A 53 -0.66 6.85 5.66
N ASP A 54 -1.88 6.34 5.81
CA ASP A 54 -2.32 5.75 7.07
C ASP A 54 -1.51 4.49 7.32
N GLU A 55 -0.90 4.36 8.51
CA GLU A 55 -0.20 3.13 8.87
C GLU A 55 -1.21 1.98 8.97
N PRO A 56 -0.97 0.86 8.28
CA PRO A 56 -1.83 -0.29 8.40
C PRO A 56 -1.68 -0.90 9.81
N GLY A 57 -2.64 -0.60 10.68
CA GLY A 57 -2.62 -1.00 12.09
C GLY A 57 -2.83 0.13 13.10
N GLY A 58 -2.93 1.38 12.63
CA GLY A 58 -3.33 2.51 13.46
C GLY A 58 -4.81 2.44 13.84
N ALA A 59 -5.13 1.65 14.88
CA ALA A 59 -6.30 1.98 15.70
C ALA A 59 -6.05 3.38 16.26
N ALA A 60 -6.91 4.34 15.91
CA ALA A 60 -6.99 5.59 16.66
C ALA A 60 -7.23 5.24 18.15
N PRO A 61 -6.61 5.96 19.10
CA PRO A 61 -6.85 5.73 20.52
C PRO A 61 -8.32 5.91 20.90
#